data_AF-A0A158QWG5-F1
#
_entry.id   AF-A0A158QWG5-F1
#
_cell.length_a   1.000
_cell.length_b   1.000
_cell.length_c   1.000
_cell.angle_alpha   90.00
_cell.angle_beta   90.00
_cell.angle_gamma   90.00
#
_symmetry.space_group_name_H-M   'P 1'
#
loop_
_entity.id
_entity.type
_entity.pdbx_description
1 polymer ?
#
loop_
_entity_poly.entity_id
_entity_poly.type
_entity_poly.pdbx_seq_one_letter_code
_entity_poly.pdbx_strand_id
1 'polypeptide(L)'
;MHPVSDNSQFESVVESDLKFFGLPVHEHHSAELRSFSRLLPNRLLAAFLPQHLISAARLQIATSNAHIYAEHYPQVTVAYGRLIGFEAVLSQCSSSDAARVLKEIERRIDRLCDLNSCTKVASEGITVISSIPSVDNYHALNVVRFALQLEALVSSFRDATTADVAVCIGIDSGSISAGVVGSTKWHYDVIGVTVDNAILLQSNAPAQ
;
A
#
# COMPACT_ATOMS: atom_id res chain seq x y z
N MET A 1 17.00 -43.70 25.79
CA MET A 1 16.17 -43.16 24.69
C MET A 1 16.99 -42.08 24.00
N HIS A 2 17.66 -42.42 22.90
CA HIS A 2 18.27 -41.46 21.99
C HIS A 2 17.39 -41.37 20.74
N PRO A 3 17.06 -40.18 20.23
CA PRO A 3 16.66 -40.03 18.86
C PRO A 3 17.87 -39.59 18.02
N VAL A 4 18.14 -40.34 16.95
CA VAL A 4 18.83 -39.88 15.76
C VAL A 4 17.79 -39.85 14.64
N SER A 5 17.69 -38.75 13.93
CA SER A 5 17.31 -38.65 12.50
C SER A 5 17.45 -37.16 12.13
N ASP A 6 18.66 -36.70 11.84
CA ASP A 6 19.33 -36.79 10.53
C ASP A 6 18.83 -35.67 9.60
N ASN A 7 19.49 -34.52 9.75
CA ASN A 7 19.22 -33.24 9.06
C ASN A 7 19.72 -33.25 7.60
N SER A 8 20.28 -34.37 7.14
CA SER A 8 20.88 -34.53 5.81
C SER A 8 19.85 -34.73 4.68
N GLN A 9 18.64 -35.18 4.99
CA GLN A 9 17.57 -35.31 3.98
C GLN A 9 16.96 -33.96 3.59
N PHE A 10 16.93 -32.97 4.49
CA PHE A 10 16.33 -31.66 4.20
C PHE A 10 17.22 -30.78 3.31
N GLU A 11 18.55 -30.87 3.45
CA GLU A 11 19.49 -30.15 2.58
C GLU A 11 19.51 -30.68 1.14
N SER A 12 19.29 -31.99 0.96
CA SER A 12 19.25 -32.60 -0.38
C SER A 12 18.04 -32.17 -1.24
N VAL A 13 16.92 -31.81 -0.60
CA VAL A 13 15.71 -31.33 -1.31
C VAL A 13 15.94 -29.90 -1.81
N VAL A 14 16.58 -29.05 -1.00
CA VAL A 14 16.89 -27.65 -1.34
C VAL A 14 17.95 -27.56 -2.46
N GLU A 15 18.96 -28.44 -2.46
CA GLU A 15 19.93 -28.51 -3.57
C GLU A 15 19.32 -29.04 -4.88
N SER A 16 18.25 -29.84 -4.82
CA SER A 16 17.60 -30.37 -6.02
C SER A 16 16.79 -29.32 -6.78
N ASP A 17 16.19 -28.34 -6.09
CA ASP A 17 15.40 -27.27 -6.70
C ASP A 17 16.26 -26.23 -7.43
N LEU A 18 17.51 -26.05 -6.99
CA LEU A 18 18.48 -25.14 -7.63
C LEU A 18 19.02 -25.67 -8.97
N LYS A 19 18.90 -26.98 -9.24
CA LYS A 19 19.25 -27.57 -10.55
C LYS A 19 18.11 -27.47 -11.57
N PHE A 20 16.88 -27.13 -11.16
CA PHE A 20 15.73 -27.03 -12.06
C PHE A 20 15.78 -25.79 -12.97
N PHE A 21 16.53 -24.75 -12.61
CA PHE A 21 16.61 -23.51 -13.39
C PHE A 21 17.68 -23.47 -14.50
N GLY A 22 18.48 -24.54 -14.69
CA GLY A 22 19.28 -24.72 -15.91
C GLY A 22 20.25 -23.59 -16.29
N LEU A 23 20.73 -22.77 -15.35
CA LEU A 23 21.64 -21.67 -15.65
C LEU A 23 23.11 -22.13 -15.53
N PRO A 24 23.96 -21.91 -16.56
CA PRO A 24 25.37 -22.29 -16.52
C PRO A 24 26.14 -21.42 -15.51
N VAL A 25 26.84 -22.07 -14.58
CA VAL A 25 27.70 -21.42 -13.58
C VAL A 25 29.05 -21.08 -14.22
N HIS A 26 29.20 -19.87 -14.76
CA HIS A 26 30.52 -19.29 -15.06
C HIS A 26 30.54 -17.76 -14.82
N GLU A 27 31.32 -17.36 -13.81
CA GLU A 27 32.08 -16.10 -13.56
C GLU A 27 31.57 -14.69 -13.97
N HIS A 28 30.38 -14.49 -14.52
CA HIS A 28 29.87 -13.16 -14.86
C HIS A 28 28.96 -12.50 -13.80
N HIS A 29 28.66 -13.18 -12.70
CA HIS A 29 27.60 -12.79 -11.75
C HIS A 29 27.94 -11.60 -10.82
N SER A 30 29.20 -11.13 -10.80
CA SER A 30 29.60 -10.04 -9.89
C SER A 30 29.04 -8.68 -10.30
N ALA A 31 28.78 -8.43 -11.58
CA ALA A 31 28.17 -7.19 -12.06
C ALA A 31 26.65 -7.16 -11.83
N GLU A 32 25.95 -8.26 -12.08
CA GLU A 32 24.52 -8.39 -11.82
C GLU A 32 24.20 -8.33 -10.32
N LEU A 33 24.94 -9.06 -9.47
CA LEU A 33 24.77 -8.99 -8.02
C LEU A 33 25.08 -7.58 -7.46
N ARG A 34 26.09 -6.88 -8.00
CA ARG A 34 26.37 -5.48 -7.65
C ARG A 34 25.26 -4.53 -8.13
N SER A 35 24.66 -4.79 -9.29
CA SER A 35 23.51 -4.02 -9.78
C SER A 35 22.27 -4.26 -8.93
N PHE A 36 21.99 -5.50 -8.54
CA PHE A 36 20.87 -5.88 -7.67
C PHE A 36 21.04 -5.32 -6.25
N SER A 37 22.26 -5.39 -5.69
CA SER A 37 22.64 -4.78 -4.40
C SER A 37 22.43 -3.26 -4.38
N ARG A 38 22.64 -2.57 -5.51
CA ARG A 38 22.40 -1.12 -5.65
C ARG A 38 20.94 -0.76 -5.90
N LEU A 39 20.13 -1.67 -6.42
CA LEU A 39 18.71 -1.45 -6.74
C LEU A 39 17.78 -1.79 -5.58
N LEU A 40 18.17 -2.72 -4.70
CA LEU A 40 17.43 -3.10 -3.49
C LEU A 40 17.02 -1.88 -2.63
N PRO A 41 17.89 -0.90 -2.33
CA PRO A 41 17.50 0.29 -1.58
C PRO A 41 16.39 1.10 -2.25
N ASN A 42 16.44 1.26 -3.58
CA ASN A 42 15.42 2.04 -4.31
C ASN A 42 14.08 1.31 -4.39
N ARG A 43 14.10 -0.02 -4.59
CA ARG A 43 12.87 -0.81 -4.60
C ARG A 43 12.19 -0.83 -3.23
N LEU A 44 12.98 -0.88 -2.16
CA LEU A 44 12.47 -0.77 -0.80
C LEU A 44 11.90 0.62 -0.53
N LEU A 45 12.61 1.70 -0.88
CA LEU A 45 12.09 3.05 -0.71
C LEU A 45 10.82 3.29 -1.54
N ALA A 46 10.77 2.80 -2.78
CA ALA A 46 9.58 2.89 -3.63
C ALA A 46 8.38 2.09 -3.07
N ALA A 47 8.62 1.09 -2.22
CA ALA A 47 7.55 0.33 -1.56
C ALA A 47 6.90 1.11 -0.40
N PHE A 48 7.59 2.09 0.17
CA PHE A 48 7.13 2.84 1.36
C PHE A 48 6.95 4.34 1.13
N LEU A 49 7.45 4.87 0.01
CA LEU A 49 7.42 6.29 -0.30
C LEU A 49 6.98 6.51 -1.77
N PRO A 50 6.19 7.56 -2.04
CA PRO A 50 5.93 8.02 -3.39
C PRO A 50 7.21 8.24 -4.20
N GLN A 51 7.15 7.97 -5.51
CA GLN A 51 8.35 7.99 -6.38
C GLN A 51 9.10 9.32 -6.34
N HIS A 52 8.39 10.45 -6.27
CA HIS A 52 8.98 11.78 -6.21
C HIS A 52 9.80 12.02 -4.93
N LEU A 53 9.56 11.25 -3.86
CA LEU A 53 10.26 11.38 -2.58
C LEU A 53 11.48 10.48 -2.44
N ILE A 54 11.68 9.51 -3.34
CA ILE A 54 12.78 8.55 -3.22
C ILE A 54 14.13 9.28 -3.22
N SER A 55 14.31 10.27 -4.09
CA SER A 55 15.55 11.07 -4.16
C SER A 55 15.79 11.88 -2.90
N ALA A 56 14.75 12.55 -2.39
CA ALA A 56 14.81 13.32 -1.15
C ALA A 56 15.13 12.44 0.06
N ALA A 57 14.42 11.31 0.20
CA ALA A 57 14.64 10.35 1.27
C ALA A 57 16.06 9.75 1.24
N ARG A 58 16.60 9.46 0.05
CA ARG A 58 17.99 8.98 -0.09
C ARG A 58 19.01 10.00 0.44
N LEU A 59 18.83 11.28 0.12
CA LEU A 59 19.72 12.34 0.60
C LEU A 59 19.62 12.50 2.11
N GLN A 60 18.42 12.40 2.69
CA GLN A 60 18.22 12.46 4.14
C GLN A 60 18.89 11.30 4.87
N ILE A 61 18.71 10.06 4.39
CA ILE A 61 19.37 8.87 4.96
C ILE A 61 20.89 9.02 4.91
N ALA A 62 21.44 9.55 3.81
CA ALA A 62 22.88 9.71 3.64
C ALA A 62 23.49 10.81 4.52
N THR A 63 22.71 11.81 4.94
CA THR A 63 23.20 13.01 5.65
C THR A 63 22.93 12.98 7.15
N SER A 64 22.23 11.96 7.67
CA SER A 64 21.80 11.85 9.08
C SER A 64 21.04 13.08 9.59
N ASN A 65 20.49 13.89 8.69
CA ASN A 65 19.83 15.15 9.03
C ASN A 65 18.32 14.98 8.81
N ALA A 66 17.59 14.84 9.91
CA ALA A 66 16.15 14.63 9.91
C ALA A 66 15.39 15.93 9.62
N HIS A 67 15.51 16.45 8.40
CA HIS A 67 14.60 17.51 7.95
C HIS A 67 13.27 16.85 7.57
N ILE A 68 12.17 17.24 8.22
CA ILE A 68 10.84 16.76 7.84
C ILE A 68 10.58 17.23 6.42
N TYR A 69 10.50 16.30 5.47
CA TYR A 69 10.09 16.64 4.12
C TYR A 69 8.59 16.91 4.16
N ALA A 70 8.16 18.13 3.84
CA ALA A 70 6.75 18.48 3.77
C ALA A 70 6.50 19.36 2.54
N GLU A 71 5.48 19.01 1.77
CA GLU A 71 4.95 19.77 0.65
C GLU A 71 3.51 20.21 0.95
N HIS A 72 3.13 21.37 0.43
CA HIS A 72 1.77 21.88 0.53
C HIS A 72 1.09 21.77 -0.84
N TYR A 73 -0.05 21.10 -0.88
CA TYR A 73 -0.86 20.95 -2.08
C TYR A 73 -2.16 21.75 -1.92
N PRO A 74 -2.35 22.85 -2.66
CA PRO A 74 -3.48 23.76 -2.43
C PRO A 74 -4.81 23.22 -2.98
N GLN A 75 -4.78 22.28 -3.93
CA GLN A 75 -5.97 21.72 -4.56
C GLN A 75 -5.80 20.21 -4.78
N VAL A 76 -6.41 19.44 -3.89
CA VAL A 76 -6.54 17.99 -3.96
C VAL A 76 -7.98 17.58 -3.70
N THR A 77 -8.32 16.34 -4.02
CA THR A 77 -9.50 15.66 -3.45
C THR A 77 -9.03 14.46 -2.66
N VAL A 78 -9.58 14.28 -1.46
CA VAL A 78 -9.31 13.18 -0.55
C VAL A 78 -10.58 12.34 -0.43
N ALA A 79 -10.45 11.03 -0.56
CA ALA A 79 -11.43 10.04 -0.11
C ALA A 79 -10.88 9.31 1.11
N TYR A 80 -11.73 9.19 2.13
CA TYR A 80 -11.50 8.29 3.27
C TYR A 80 -12.62 7.25 3.31
N GLY A 81 -12.24 5.98 3.22
CA GLY A 81 -13.15 4.83 3.20
C GLY A 81 -12.97 3.90 4.40
N ARG A 82 -14.06 3.29 4.88
CA ARG A 82 -14.03 2.21 5.87
C ARG A 82 -14.89 1.05 5.41
N LEU A 83 -14.33 -0.15 5.46
CA LEU A 83 -15.09 -1.39 5.26
C LEU A 83 -15.89 -1.68 6.53
N ILE A 84 -17.17 -1.97 6.40
CA ILE A 84 -18.09 -2.29 7.49
C ILE A 84 -18.40 -3.79 7.43
N GLY A 85 -18.39 -4.47 8.58
CA GLY A 85 -18.70 -5.90 8.68
C GLY A 85 -17.55 -6.82 8.25
N PHE A 86 -16.44 -6.25 7.79
CA PHE A 86 -15.30 -7.00 7.28
C PHE A 86 -14.54 -7.74 8.39
N GLU A 87 -14.52 -7.20 9.60
CA GLU A 87 -13.93 -7.81 10.79
C GLU A 87 -14.62 -9.14 11.14
N ALA A 88 -15.95 -9.22 10.95
CA ALA A 88 -16.70 -10.44 11.17
C ALA A 88 -16.29 -11.55 10.20
N VAL A 89 -15.98 -11.21 8.95
CA VAL A 89 -15.44 -12.15 7.95
C VAL A 89 -14.05 -12.63 8.35
N LEU A 90 -13.17 -11.71 8.72
CA LEU A 90 -11.79 -12.04 9.10
C LEU A 90 -11.72 -12.88 10.38
N SER A 91 -12.61 -12.65 11.35
CA SER A 91 -12.64 -13.39 12.62
C SER A 91 -12.99 -14.88 12.46
N GLN A 92 -13.62 -15.25 11.35
CA GLN A 92 -13.97 -16.64 11.01
C GLN A 92 -12.85 -17.36 10.24
N CYS A 93 -11.81 -16.64 9.83
CA CYS A 93 -10.69 -17.18 9.08
C CYS A 93 -9.55 -17.61 10.00
N SER A 94 -8.73 -18.56 9.53
CA SER A 94 -7.40 -18.73 10.12
C SER A 94 -6.57 -17.45 9.90
N SER A 95 -5.58 -17.18 10.75
CA SER A 95 -4.70 -16.01 10.57
C SER A 95 -4.04 -15.98 9.19
N SER A 96 -3.72 -17.14 8.63
CA SER A 96 -3.12 -17.25 7.30
C SER A 96 -4.11 -16.92 6.18
N ASP A 97 -5.38 -17.30 6.32
CA ASP A 97 -6.42 -17.03 5.34
C ASP A 97 -6.85 -15.56 5.41
N ALA A 98 -7.02 -15.01 6.61
CA ALA A 98 -7.32 -13.59 6.84
C ALA A 98 -6.27 -12.70 6.16
N ALA A 99 -4.98 -13.02 6.31
CA ALA A 99 -3.89 -12.30 5.65
C ALA A 99 -3.97 -12.38 4.11
N ARG A 100 -4.37 -13.53 3.55
CA ARG A 100 -4.56 -13.67 2.09
C ARG A 100 -5.74 -12.86 1.57
N VAL A 101 -6.86 -12.85 2.30
CA VAL A 101 -8.04 -12.05 1.95
C VAL A 101 -7.70 -10.57 1.99
N LEU A 102 -7.05 -10.10 3.06
CA LEU A 102 -6.62 -8.70 3.18
C LEU A 102 -5.68 -8.33 2.04
N LYS A 103 -4.66 -9.15 1.76
CA LYS A 103 -3.73 -8.91 0.65
C LYS A 103 -4.43 -8.78 -0.70
N GLU A 104 -5.44 -9.61 -0.97
CA GLU A 104 -6.16 -9.56 -2.24
C GLU A 104 -7.06 -8.32 -2.37
N ILE A 105 -7.72 -7.90 -1.28
CA ILE A 105 -8.50 -6.65 -1.28
C ILE A 105 -7.59 -5.44 -1.44
N GLU A 106 -6.51 -5.37 -0.67
CA GLU A 106 -5.52 -4.30 -0.75
C GLU A 106 -4.97 -4.18 -2.18
N ARG A 107 -4.60 -5.31 -2.80
CA ARG A 107 -4.14 -5.36 -4.19
C ARG A 107 -5.17 -4.84 -5.20
N ARG A 108 -6.46 -5.13 -4.98
CA ARG A 108 -7.54 -4.63 -5.85
C ARG A 108 -7.75 -3.14 -5.65
N ILE A 109 -7.71 -2.65 -4.42
CA ILE A 109 -7.77 -1.22 -4.10
C ILE A 109 -6.62 -0.48 -4.77
N ASP A 110 -5.38 -0.98 -4.65
CA ASP A 110 -4.20 -0.36 -5.29
C ASP A 110 -4.38 -0.26 -6.81
N ARG A 111 -4.95 -1.30 -7.44
CA ARG A 111 -5.29 -1.27 -8.88
C ARG A 111 -6.35 -0.20 -9.20
N LEU A 112 -7.34 0.00 -8.34
CA LEU A 112 -8.32 1.07 -8.53
C LEU A 112 -7.64 2.45 -8.42
N CYS A 113 -6.70 2.63 -7.50
CA CYS A 113 -5.92 3.87 -7.40
C CYS A 113 -5.16 4.16 -8.70
N ASP A 114 -4.44 3.16 -9.23
CA ASP A 114 -3.69 3.29 -10.49
C ASP A 114 -4.60 3.67 -11.68
N LEU A 115 -5.77 3.04 -11.76
CA LEU A 115 -6.73 3.29 -12.86
C LEU A 115 -7.35 4.69 -12.83
N ASN A 116 -7.38 5.32 -11.66
CA ASN A 116 -8.04 6.62 -11.47
C ASN A 116 -7.05 7.75 -11.18
N SER A 117 -5.75 7.56 -11.38
CA SER A 117 -4.74 8.59 -11.10
C SER A 117 -4.83 9.11 -9.65
N CYS A 118 -5.00 8.16 -8.72
CA CYS A 118 -5.01 8.43 -7.29
C CYS A 118 -3.80 7.81 -6.61
N THR A 119 -3.32 8.46 -5.56
CA THR A 119 -2.29 7.96 -4.66
C THR A 119 -2.95 7.51 -3.36
N LYS A 120 -2.69 6.27 -2.96
CA LYS A 120 -3.10 5.75 -1.66
C LYS A 120 -2.07 6.12 -0.60
N VAL A 121 -2.55 6.48 0.59
CA VAL A 121 -1.72 6.80 1.75
C VAL A 121 -1.98 5.77 2.85
N ALA A 122 -0.92 5.37 3.56
CA ALA A 122 -1.04 4.42 4.66
C ALA A 122 -1.91 5.03 5.77
N SER A 123 -2.96 4.33 6.19
CA SER A 123 -3.87 4.77 7.25
C SER A 123 -4.61 3.58 7.87
N GLU A 124 -5.38 3.80 8.93
CA GLU A 124 -6.26 2.76 9.50
C GLU A 124 -7.45 2.40 8.59
N GLY A 125 -7.79 3.27 7.65
CA GLY A 125 -8.82 3.03 6.62
C GLY A 125 -8.24 3.05 5.22
N ILE A 126 -9.11 3.31 4.25
CA ILE A 126 -8.75 3.47 2.84
C ILE A 126 -8.64 4.97 2.56
N THR A 127 -7.42 5.52 2.67
CA THR A 127 -7.15 6.94 2.35
C THR A 127 -6.56 7.07 0.96
N VAL A 128 -7.25 7.80 0.09
CA VAL A 128 -6.90 7.95 -1.33
C VAL A 128 -7.01 9.41 -1.76
N ILE A 129 -6.02 9.89 -2.51
CA ILE A 129 -5.88 11.31 -2.85
C ILE A 129 -5.55 11.46 -4.33
N SER A 130 -6.18 12.41 -5.01
CA SER A 130 -5.78 12.82 -6.37
C SER A 130 -5.22 14.24 -6.37
N SER A 131 -4.45 14.61 -7.40
CA SER A 131 -3.65 15.85 -7.49
C SER A 131 -2.36 15.86 -6.65
N ILE A 132 -1.78 14.68 -6.37
CA ILE A 132 -0.44 14.55 -5.79
C ILE A 132 0.42 13.56 -6.60
N PRO A 133 1.73 13.82 -6.81
CA PRO A 133 2.44 15.07 -6.48
C PRO A 133 2.19 16.22 -7.46
N SER A 134 1.54 15.93 -8.60
CA SER A 134 1.31 16.93 -9.65
C SER A 134 -0.16 17.35 -9.65
N VAL A 135 -0.39 18.64 -9.91
CA VAL A 135 -1.74 19.20 -10.02
C VAL A 135 -2.50 18.50 -11.14
N ASP A 136 -3.72 18.04 -10.84
CA ASP A 136 -4.64 17.46 -11.79
C ASP A 136 -5.99 18.17 -11.73
N ASN A 137 -6.42 18.82 -12.81
CA ASN A 137 -7.71 19.52 -12.87
C ASN A 137 -8.93 18.58 -12.76
N TYR A 138 -8.74 17.26 -12.91
CA TYR A 138 -9.77 16.24 -12.79
C TYR A 138 -9.73 15.51 -11.44
N HIS A 139 -9.00 16.03 -10.45
CA HIS A 139 -8.78 15.38 -9.16
C HIS A 139 -10.07 14.91 -8.46
N ALA A 140 -11.15 15.70 -8.51
CA ALA A 140 -12.43 15.32 -7.92
C ALA A 140 -13.10 14.18 -8.69
N LEU A 141 -13.08 14.23 -10.02
CA LEU A 141 -13.65 13.19 -10.89
C LEU A 141 -12.93 11.85 -10.70
N ASN A 142 -11.61 11.89 -10.61
CA ASN A 142 -10.74 10.74 -10.35
C ASN A 142 -11.13 10.04 -9.04
N VAL A 143 -11.25 10.80 -7.96
CA VAL A 143 -11.60 10.25 -6.63
C VAL A 143 -13.04 9.71 -6.61
N VAL A 144 -13.99 10.39 -7.25
CA VAL A 144 -15.38 9.88 -7.35
C VAL A 144 -15.45 8.58 -8.14
N ARG A 145 -14.71 8.46 -9.26
CA ARG A 145 -14.62 7.20 -10.02
C ARG A 145 -14.01 6.07 -9.20
N PHE A 146 -12.93 6.36 -8.47
CA PHE A 146 -12.34 5.41 -7.52
C PHE A 146 -13.38 4.95 -6.49
N ALA A 147 -14.13 5.87 -5.88
CA ALA A 147 -15.12 5.55 -4.85
C ALA A 147 -16.24 4.64 -5.38
N LEU A 148 -16.79 4.94 -6.57
CA LEU A 148 -17.81 4.10 -7.21
C LEU A 148 -17.29 2.70 -7.55
N GLN A 149 -16.03 2.59 -8.00
CA GLN A 149 -15.42 1.29 -8.28
C GLN A 149 -15.11 0.50 -7.00
N LEU A 150 -14.77 1.19 -5.91
CA LEU A 150 -14.57 0.56 -4.60
C LEU A 150 -15.89 0.00 -4.06
N GLU A 151 -16.98 0.75 -4.18
CA GLU A 151 -18.32 0.28 -3.84
C GLU A 151 -18.70 -0.97 -4.65
N ALA A 152 -18.49 -0.95 -5.97
CA ALA A 152 -18.74 -2.10 -6.83
C ALA A 152 -17.86 -3.31 -6.48
N LEU A 153 -16.59 -3.08 -6.10
CA LEU A 153 -15.68 -4.12 -5.64
C LEU A 153 -16.20 -4.80 -4.36
N VAL A 154 -16.65 -4.00 -3.39
CA VAL A 154 -17.19 -4.51 -2.11
C VAL A 154 -18.53 -5.21 -2.33
N SER A 155 -19.40 -4.69 -3.19
CA SER A 155 -20.63 -5.37 -3.60
C SER A 155 -20.34 -6.74 -4.22
N SER A 156 -19.38 -6.82 -5.14
CA SER A 156 -18.98 -8.09 -5.76
C SER A 156 -18.42 -9.08 -4.74
N PHE A 157 -17.70 -8.60 -3.71
CA PHE A 157 -17.22 -9.44 -2.62
C PHE A 157 -18.38 -9.98 -1.78
N ARG A 158 -19.33 -9.12 -1.42
CA ARG A 158 -20.57 -9.48 -0.70
C ARG A 158 -21.36 -10.54 -1.46
N ASP A 159 -21.55 -10.36 -2.78
CA ASP A 159 -22.27 -11.32 -3.62
C ASP A 159 -21.56 -12.69 -3.70
N ALA A 160 -20.22 -12.69 -3.79
CA ALA A 160 -19.43 -13.91 -3.90
C ALA A 160 -19.29 -14.69 -2.58
N THR A 161 -19.37 -14.00 -1.44
CA THR A 161 -19.12 -14.59 -0.11
C THR A 161 -20.38 -14.72 0.74
N THR A 162 -21.51 -14.14 0.31
CA THR A 162 -22.73 -13.97 1.11
C THR A 162 -22.50 -13.26 2.46
N ALA A 163 -21.36 -12.58 2.60
CA ALA A 163 -21.03 -11.82 3.80
C ALA A 163 -21.76 -10.48 3.80
N ASP A 164 -22.23 -10.07 4.98
CA ASP A 164 -22.79 -8.73 5.18
C ASP A 164 -21.66 -7.72 5.33
N VAL A 165 -21.09 -7.31 4.20
CA VAL A 165 -20.04 -6.29 4.13
C VAL A 165 -20.48 -5.10 3.30
N ALA A 166 -20.10 -3.92 3.74
CA ALA A 166 -20.39 -2.64 3.11
C ALA A 166 -19.16 -1.74 3.10
N VAL A 167 -19.21 -0.61 2.39
CA VAL A 167 -18.19 0.42 2.46
C VAL A 167 -18.82 1.79 2.63
N CYS A 168 -18.29 2.57 3.57
CA CYS A 168 -18.65 3.97 3.75
C CYS A 168 -17.48 4.82 3.25
N ILE A 169 -17.75 5.82 2.42
CA ILE A 169 -16.73 6.71 1.84
C ILE A 169 -17.13 8.16 2.07
N GLY A 170 -16.24 8.94 2.66
CA GLY A 170 -16.33 10.40 2.74
C GLY A 170 -15.34 11.04 1.79
N ILE A 171 -15.75 12.10 1.10
CA ILE A 171 -14.94 12.79 0.10
C ILE A 171 -14.96 14.29 0.38
N ASP A 172 -13.79 14.92 0.47
CA ASP A 172 -13.66 16.37 0.54
C ASP A 172 -12.55 16.88 -0.39
N SER A 173 -12.63 18.14 -0.79
CA SER A 173 -11.63 18.80 -1.64
C SER A 173 -11.12 20.07 -1.01
N GLY A 174 -9.81 20.32 -1.12
CA GLY A 174 -9.18 21.48 -0.54
C GLY A 174 -7.67 21.32 -0.47
N SER A 175 -7.05 22.00 0.49
CA SER A 175 -5.60 21.99 0.66
C SER A 175 -5.16 20.97 1.69
N ILE A 176 -4.03 20.31 1.44
CA ILE A 176 -3.36 19.42 2.40
C ILE A 176 -1.88 19.75 2.50
N SER A 177 -1.27 19.29 3.59
CA SER A 177 0.18 19.16 3.69
C SER A 177 0.53 17.67 3.71
N ALA A 178 1.51 17.26 2.91
CA ALA A 178 1.95 15.87 2.86
C ALA A 178 3.46 15.79 3.06
N GLY A 179 3.93 14.74 3.71
CA GLY A 179 5.35 14.68 4.06
C GLY A 179 5.82 13.36 4.62
N VAL A 180 7.13 13.25 4.79
CA VAL A 180 7.75 12.10 5.46
C VAL A 180 7.85 12.40 6.95
N VAL A 181 7.23 11.56 7.77
CA VAL A 181 7.16 11.68 9.23
C VAL A 181 7.86 10.50 9.90
N GLY A 182 8.47 10.75 11.06
CA GLY A 182 9.13 9.76 11.90
C GLY A 182 10.65 9.94 11.96
N SER A 183 11.27 9.51 13.06
CA SER A 183 12.73 9.56 13.25
C SER A 183 13.42 8.23 12.96
N THR A 184 12.82 7.13 13.42
CA THR A 184 13.36 5.77 13.27
C THR A 184 12.59 4.93 12.24
N LYS A 185 11.27 5.14 12.13
CA LYS A 185 10.39 4.46 11.16
C LYS A 185 9.67 5.54 10.35
N TRP A 186 10.20 5.81 9.17
CA TRP A 186 9.67 6.85 8.30
C TRP A 186 8.46 6.33 7.53
N HIS A 187 7.45 7.16 7.38
CA HIS A 187 6.32 6.90 6.49
C HIS A 187 5.85 8.22 5.87
N TYR A 188 5.26 8.13 4.68
CA TYR A 188 4.60 9.26 4.05
C TYR A 188 3.20 9.40 4.62
N ASP A 189 2.85 10.61 5.05
CA ASP A 189 1.57 10.92 5.67
C ASP A 189 0.99 12.22 5.13
N VAL A 190 -0.32 12.39 5.30
CA VAL A 190 -1.07 13.58 4.89
C VAL A 190 -1.87 14.16 6.05
N ILE A 191 -1.82 15.49 6.18
CA ILE A 191 -2.47 16.19 7.27
C ILE A 191 -3.15 17.45 6.71
N GLY A 192 -4.37 17.72 7.17
CA GLY A 192 -5.08 18.95 6.84
C GLY A 192 -6.58 18.82 7.09
N VAL A 193 -7.25 19.97 7.18
CA VAL A 193 -8.69 20.06 7.42
C VAL A 193 -9.49 19.26 6.38
N THR A 194 -9.04 19.20 5.14
CA THR A 194 -9.67 18.39 4.08
C THR A 194 -9.64 16.89 4.39
N VAL A 195 -8.56 16.38 4.99
CA VAL A 195 -8.48 14.98 5.43
C VAL A 195 -9.46 14.74 6.59
N ASP A 196 -9.47 15.64 7.57
CA ASP A 196 -10.37 15.56 8.73
C ASP A 196 -11.85 15.60 8.31
N ASN A 197 -12.18 16.48 7.36
CA ASN A 197 -13.52 16.57 6.79
C ASN A 197 -13.91 15.30 6.05
N ALA A 198 -13.01 14.70 5.25
CA ALA A 198 -13.29 13.44 4.57
C ALA A 198 -13.59 12.31 5.58
N ILE A 199 -12.83 12.24 6.69
CA ILE A 199 -13.09 11.29 7.79
C ILE A 199 -14.45 11.57 8.45
N LEU A 200 -14.76 12.84 8.71
CA LEU A 200 -16.04 13.24 9.30
C LEU A 200 -17.22 12.88 8.38
N LEU A 201 -17.11 13.17 7.10
CA LEU A 201 -18.13 12.82 6.10
C LEU A 201 -18.32 11.30 6.02
N GLN A 202 -17.23 10.52 6.05
CA GLN A 202 -17.29 9.07 6.09
C GLN A 202 -18.02 8.59 7.34
N SER A 203 -17.70 9.15 8.51
CA SER A 203 -18.31 8.75 9.79
C SER A 203 -19.81 9.02 9.87
N ASN A 204 -20.30 10.00 9.12
CA ASN A 204 -21.72 10.35 9.03
C ASN A 204 -22.42 9.71 7.82
N ALA A 205 -21.70 9.02 6.95
CA ALA A 205 -22.27 8.36 5.78
C ALA A 205 -23.01 7.08 6.22
N PRO A 206 -24.25 6.84 5.74
CA PRO A 206 -24.92 5.57 5.97
C PRO A 206 -24.14 4.44 5.28
N ALA A 207 -24.11 3.26 5.92
CA ALA A 207 -23.56 2.07 5.27
C ALA A 207 -24.47 1.65 4.09
N GLN A 208 -23.86 1.40 2.94
CA GLN A 208 -24.52 0.96 1.69
C GLN A 208 -24.03 -0.43 1.27
#